data_AF-A0A4R9IJW4-F1
#
_entry.id   AF-A0A4R9IJW4-F1
#
_cell.length_a   1.000
_cell.length_b   1.000
_cell.length_c   1.000
_cell.angle_alpha   90.00
_cell.angle_beta   90.00
_cell.angle_gamma   90.00
#
_symmetry.space_group_name_H-M   'P 1'
#
loop_
_entity.id
_entity.type
_entity.pdbx_description
1 polymer ?
#
loop_
_entity_poly.entity_id
_entity_poly.type
_entity_poly.pdbx_seq_one_letter_code
_entity_poly.pdbx_strand_id
1 'polypeptide(L)'
;MRKYRKNGRVSFLFVFVLICFQFHCLLNPIVREILDLDPTKKNDKLKQLGLLLGLYGSPTAAITPSLGNVILANSKIQIVFNRTMNPNSLTATLGVNLTPVWSDTYVANDTVVLSGSIPVGTHSFILDVTDSLGIHLSPVSGNYTVLAANTNLYYVSPSGNDGNLGTTPGNAKLTIISAISAATPPAAVFVSEGNYLVNSGLGTQVNLVNNVSLYGGFSSGFLNRNSSVYVVRITDTATANADTIAVNAGATITTSTVVDGFTIRGASNPNAPTASIAFNCLLGSPSITNNRLEGGVVSNAMSAVIFLSTSSAFISNNTIQGGNSSLSNTFGVVVQDSSSPTVVYNIIYGGVANGSSHGIYNSPHANTPTIVNNTVDGGTGNISYAFNTSHPSNSAVTNNFLNGGSGNTSYAIYHGAGAGDVGNYQFNTLFTSGGSIQYCLYEDGGSSPISFNGNRLFGCQTALYYDQGFNPINSITTINGGTTGGPTYSGNY
;
A
#
# COMPACT_ATOMS: atom_id res chain seq x y z
N MET A 1 26.48 -37.01 -9.39
CA MET A 1 27.71 -36.25 -9.73
C MET A 1 27.90 -35.10 -8.74
N ARG A 2 28.87 -35.20 -7.81
CA ARG A 2 29.23 -34.14 -6.85
C ARG A 2 30.19 -33.14 -7.54
N LYS A 3 29.78 -31.88 -7.71
CA LYS A 3 30.64 -30.79 -8.19
C LYS A 3 31.57 -30.34 -7.04
N TYR A 4 32.87 -30.58 -7.19
CA TYR A 4 33.92 -30.01 -6.35
C TYR A 4 33.98 -28.48 -6.53
N ARG A 5 33.71 -27.72 -5.47
CA ARG A 5 34.00 -26.27 -5.43
C ARG A 5 35.50 -26.09 -5.17
N LYS A 6 36.18 -25.43 -6.11
CA LYS A 6 37.61 -25.08 -6.06
C LYS A 6 37.77 -23.91 -5.08
N ASN A 7 38.44 -24.13 -3.94
CA ASN A 7 38.79 -23.05 -3.00
C ASN A 7 39.67 -22.01 -3.73
N GLY A 8 39.25 -20.75 -3.71
CA GLY A 8 40.01 -19.64 -4.27
C GLY A 8 41.33 -19.48 -3.52
N ARG A 9 42.46 -19.54 -4.24
CA ARG A 9 43.77 -19.17 -3.70
C ARG A 9 43.73 -17.70 -3.35
N VAL A 10 43.76 -17.37 -2.06
CA VAL A 10 44.09 -16.02 -1.60
C VAL A 10 45.48 -15.71 -2.14
N SER A 11 45.58 -14.70 -3.00
CA SER A 11 46.85 -14.31 -3.61
C SER A 11 47.81 -13.84 -2.52
N PHE A 12 49.00 -14.44 -2.46
CA PHE A 12 50.08 -14.07 -1.54
C PHE A 12 50.40 -12.56 -1.60
N LEU A 13 50.15 -11.94 -2.76
CA LEU A 13 50.28 -10.51 -2.98
C LEU A 13 49.33 -9.68 -2.09
N PHE A 14 48.12 -10.15 -1.82
CA PHE A 14 47.14 -9.45 -1.00
C PHE A 14 47.55 -9.44 0.49
N VAL A 15 48.11 -10.55 0.97
CA VAL A 15 48.69 -10.66 2.32
C VAL A 15 49.92 -9.76 2.45
N PHE A 16 50.79 -9.73 1.43
CA PHE A 16 51.99 -8.90 1.44
C PHE A 16 51.68 -7.40 1.40
N VAL A 17 50.68 -6.97 0.62
CA VAL A 17 50.23 -5.56 0.58
C VAL A 17 49.63 -5.16 1.92
N LEU A 18 48.84 -6.01 2.58
CA LEU A 18 48.32 -5.76 3.94
C LEU A 18 49.44 -5.60 4.98
N ILE A 19 50.48 -6.45 4.91
CA ILE A 19 51.65 -6.35 5.79
C ILE A 19 52.44 -5.06 5.50
N CYS A 20 52.68 -4.71 4.23
CA CYS A 20 53.39 -3.48 3.88
C CYS A 20 52.62 -2.21 4.27
N PHE A 21 51.28 -2.22 4.15
CA PHE A 21 50.42 -1.13 4.62
C PHE A 21 50.49 -0.98 6.15
N GLN A 22 50.52 -2.09 6.90
CA GLN A 22 50.74 -2.07 8.35
C GLN A 22 52.11 -1.50 8.72
N PHE A 23 53.17 -1.82 7.98
CA PHE A 23 54.52 -1.29 8.26
C PHE A 23 54.69 0.20 7.94
N HIS A 24 54.04 0.73 6.89
CA HIS A 24 54.06 2.17 6.62
C HIS A 24 53.22 2.98 7.63
N CYS A 25 52.12 2.41 8.13
CA CYS A 25 51.34 3.05 9.22
C CYS A 25 52.13 3.11 10.54
N LEU A 26 52.99 2.12 10.84
CA LEU A 26 53.84 2.11 12.03
C LEU A 26 54.99 3.12 11.99
N LEU A 27 55.37 3.60 10.80
CA LEU A 27 56.38 4.65 10.61
C LEU A 27 55.78 6.06 10.61
N ASN A 28 54.44 6.19 10.68
CA ASN A 28 53.80 7.49 10.86
C ASN A 28 54.08 7.98 12.30
N PRO A 29 54.73 9.15 12.48
CA PRO A 29 55.07 9.68 13.80
C PRO A 29 53.86 9.78 14.74
N ILE A 30 52.66 10.04 14.20
CA ILE A 30 51.40 10.14 14.94
C ILE A 30 51.00 8.78 15.54
N VAL A 31 51.20 7.68 14.81
CA VAL A 31 50.88 6.32 15.29
C VAL A 31 51.86 5.88 16.37
N ARG A 32 53.13 6.31 16.26
CA ARG A 32 54.17 6.04 17.25
C ARG A 32 53.93 6.80 18.57
N GLU A 33 53.51 8.06 18.48
CA GLU A 33 53.13 8.89 19.64
C GLU A 33 51.86 8.37 20.34
N ILE A 34 50.93 7.75 19.60
CA ILE A 34 49.77 7.06 20.15
C ILE A 34 50.15 5.76 20.89
N LEU A 35 51.21 5.06 20.46
CA LEU A 35 51.67 3.80 21.04
C LEU A 35 52.65 3.96 22.23
N ASP A 36 53.34 5.10 22.36
CA ASP A 36 54.28 5.41 23.45
C ASP A 36 53.61 6.03 24.71
N LEU A 37 52.29 6.14 24.75
CA LEU A 37 51.56 6.76 25.85
C LEU A 37 50.93 5.74 26.79
N ASP A 38 51.31 5.85 28.07
CA ASP A 38 50.64 5.33 29.28
C ASP A 38 49.97 3.95 29.12
N PRO A 39 50.61 2.86 29.59
CA PRO A 39 50.07 1.50 29.54
C PRO A 39 48.64 1.38 30.11
N THR A 40 48.24 2.27 31.02
CA THR A 40 46.89 2.28 31.59
C THR A 40 45.81 2.70 30.60
N LYS A 41 46.17 3.40 29.50
CA LYS A 41 45.24 3.88 28.45
C LYS A 41 45.38 3.13 27.11
N LYS A 42 46.28 2.14 27.04
CA LYS A 42 46.60 1.38 25.81
C LYS A 42 45.38 0.69 25.20
N ASN A 43 44.48 0.17 26.04
CA ASN A 43 43.27 -0.51 25.56
C ASN A 43 42.28 0.44 24.89
N ASP A 44 42.15 1.68 25.37
CA ASP A 44 41.23 2.66 24.79
C ASP A 44 41.73 3.17 23.44
N LYS A 45 43.06 3.36 23.31
CA LYS A 45 43.68 3.83 22.07
C LYS A 45 43.71 2.78 20.96
N LEU A 46 43.94 1.51 21.29
CA LEU A 46 43.86 0.41 20.31
C LEU A 46 42.42 0.21 19.81
N LYS A 47 41.41 0.38 20.67
CA LYS A 47 40.00 0.39 20.27
C LYS A 47 39.71 1.55 19.30
N GLN A 48 40.18 2.76 19.62
CA GLN A 48 40.04 3.92 18.73
C GLN A 48 40.73 3.71 17.38
N LEU A 49 41.88 3.06 17.34
CA LEU A 49 42.59 2.77 16.08
C LEU A 49 41.82 1.79 15.19
N GLY A 50 41.22 0.74 15.77
CA GLY A 50 40.36 -0.18 15.01
C GLY A 50 39.11 0.50 14.46
N LEU A 51 38.55 1.45 15.21
CA LEU A 51 37.45 2.33 14.78
C LEU A 51 37.89 3.23 13.61
N LEU A 52 39.07 3.84 13.73
CA LEU A 52 39.65 4.75 12.72
C LEU A 52 39.96 4.04 11.40
N LEU A 53 40.37 2.77 11.48
CA LEU A 53 40.71 1.95 10.32
C LEU A 53 39.49 1.31 9.65
N GLY A 54 38.27 1.58 10.12
CA GLY A 54 37.04 1.00 9.55
C GLY A 54 36.96 -0.52 9.66
N LEU A 55 37.76 -1.14 10.55
CA LEU A 55 37.77 -2.59 10.74
C LEU A 55 36.52 -3.10 11.46
N TYR A 56 35.80 -2.19 12.12
CA TYR A 56 34.49 -2.44 12.72
C TYR A 56 33.42 -1.83 11.83
N GLY A 57 32.65 -2.67 11.11
CA GLY A 57 31.41 -2.21 10.46
C GLY A 57 30.42 -1.62 11.48
N SER A 58 29.37 -0.93 11.05
CA SER A 58 28.33 -0.48 11.98
C SER A 58 27.65 -1.68 12.67
N PRO A 59 27.20 -1.54 13.93
CA PRO A 59 26.36 -2.57 14.55
C PRO A 59 25.09 -2.76 13.71
N THR A 60 24.48 -3.94 13.80
CA THR A 60 23.21 -4.28 13.13
C THR A 60 22.27 -4.95 14.10
N ALA A 61 20.96 -4.84 13.87
CA ALA A 61 19.92 -5.43 14.69
C ALA A 61 18.99 -6.32 13.85
N ALA A 62 18.69 -7.52 14.35
CA ALA A 62 17.63 -8.38 13.84
C ALA A 62 16.41 -8.27 14.77
N ILE A 63 15.27 -7.84 14.24
CA ILE A 63 14.05 -7.54 15.01
C ILE A 63 12.99 -8.60 14.73
N THR A 64 12.41 -9.17 15.78
CA THR A 64 11.33 -10.17 15.72
C THR A 64 10.18 -9.78 16.66
N PRO A 65 8.93 -9.65 16.16
CA PRO A 65 8.52 -9.74 14.75
C PRO A 65 9.17 -8.65 13.90
N SER A 66 9.36 -8.89 12.59
CA SER A 66 9.98 -7.90 11.69
C SER A 66 9.24 -6.56 11.69
N LEU A 67 9.91 -5.48 11.24
CA LEU A 67 9.21 -4.23 10.94
C LEU A 67 8.13 -4.47 9.87
N GLY A 68 7.03 -3.71 9.92
CA GLY A 68 5.84 -3.86 9.05
C GLY A 68 4.85 -4.94 9.48
N ASN A 69 5.13 -5.64 10.59
CA ASN A 69 4.31 -6.73 11.10
C ASN A 69 3.07 -6.24 11.85
N VAL A 70 2.12 -7.15 12.06
CA VAL A 70 0.88 -6.94 12.81
C VAL A 70 1.02 -7.66 14.14
N ILE A 71 0.94 -6.92 15.24
CA ILE A 71 1.19 -7.43 16.60
C ILE A 71 0.02 -7.13 17.52
N LEU A 72 -0.14 -7.88 18.60
CA LEU A 72 -1.06 -7.51 19.68
C LEU A 72 -0.45 -6.43 20.58
N ALA A 73 -1.27 -5.62 21.24
CA ALA A 73 -0.83 -4.55 22.16
C ALA A 73 0.04 -5.02 23.34
N ASN A 74 -0.05 -6.30 23.70
CA ASN A 74 0.76 -6.96 24.73
C ASN A 74 1.92 -7.79 24.17
N SER A 75 2.22 -7.66 22.87
CA SER A 75 3.32 -8.38 22.24
C SER A 75 4.67 -7.88 22.73
N LYS A 76 5.66 -8.77 22.67
CA LYS A 76 7.06 -8.46 22.93
C LYS A 76 7.80 -8.36 21.61
N ILE A 77 8.72 -7.40 21.52
CA ILE A 77 9.61 -7.25 20.37
C ILE A 77 11.01 -7.66 20.81
N GLN A 78 11.51 -8.76 20.27
CA GLN A 78 12.88 -9.23 20.52
C GLN A 78 13.82 -8.63 19.49
N ILE A 79 14.97 -8.14 19.96
CA ILE A 79 16.02 -7.58 19.13
C ILE A 79 17.31 -8.32 19.46
N VAL A 80 17.95 -8.86 18.44
CA VAL A 80 19.27 -9.50 18.54
C VAL A 80 20.26 -8.62 17.80
N PHE A 81 21.20 -8.05 18.53
CA PHE A 81 22.29 -7.26 17.94
C PHE A 81 23.37 -8.20 17.41
N ASN A 82 24.19 -7.79 16.45
CA ASN A 82 25.35 -8.58 16.03
C ASN A 82 26.59 -8.35 16.91
N ARG A 83 26.44 -7.55 17.98
CA ARG A 83 27.51 -7.05 18.83
C ARG A 83 27.02 -6.82 20.25
N THR A 84 28.00 -6.60 21.11
CA THR A 84 27.78 -6.12 22.47
C THR A 84 27.32 -4.67 22.48
N MET A 85 26.19 -4.39 23.11
CA MET A 85 25.58 -3.08 23.17
C MET A 85 25.77 -2.40 24.53
N ASN A 86 25.59 -1.07 24.58
CA ASN A 86 25.51 -0.32 25.84
C ASN A 86 24.04 -0.21 26.27
N PRO A 87 23.58 -0.95 27.31
CA PRO A 87 22.18 -0.96 27.73
C PRO A 87 21.62 0.41 28.09
N ASN A 88 22.47 1.31 28.62
CA ASN A 88 22.06 2.64 29.05
C ASN A 88 21.84 3.62 27.88
N SER A 89 22.27 3.24 26.67
CA SER A 89 22.10 4.06 25.47
C SER A 89 20.85 3.70 24.65
N LEU A 90 20.16 2.60 25.00
CA LEU A 90 19.03 2.13 24.23
C LEU A 90 17.81 3.01 24.45
N THR A 91 17.24 3.49 23.35
CA THR A 91 15.89 4.07 23.31
C THR A 91 15.08 3.35 22.24
N ALA A 92 13.83 3.01 22.57
CA ALA A 92 12.91 2.39 21.64
C ALA A 92 11.51 2.96 21.83
N THR A 93 10.90 3.41 20.74
CA THR A 93 9.55 4.00 20.76
C THR A 93 8.63 3.30 19.77
N LEU A 94 7.35 3.16 20.12
CA LEU A 94 6.27 2.68 19.26
C LEU A 94 4.96 3.36 19.67
N GLY A 95 4.85 4.66 19.36
CA GLY A 95 3.83 5.56 19.91
C GLY A 95 4.00 5.88 21.41
N VAL A 96 4.70 5.00 22.14
CA VAL A 96 5.11 5.14 23.54
C VAL A 96 6.55 4.63 23.71
N ASN A 97 7.23 5.04 24.79
CA ASN A 97 8.52 4.44 25.15
C ASN A 97 8.33 2.98 25.57
N LEU A 98 9.12 2.08 24.98
CA LEU A 98 9.10 0.66 25.33
C LEU A 98 10.11 0.39 26.45
N THR A 99 9.74 -0.51 27.35
CA THR A 99 10.60 -0.97 28.44
C THR A 99 11.52 -2.08 27.95
N PRO A 100 12.86 -1.87 27.95
CA PRO A 100 13.81 -2.90 27.55
C PRO A 100 14.12 -3.86 28.71
N VAL A 101 14.17 -5.15 28.39
CA VAL A 101 14.67 -6.20 29.29
C VAL A 101 15.76 -6.95 28.54
N TRP A 102 17.02 -6.76 28.95
CA TRP A 102 18.17 -7.44 28.36
C TRP A 102 18.25 -8.88 28.89
N SER A 103 18.32 -9.87 27.99
CA SER A 103 18.53 -11.27 28.38
C SER A 103 20.02 -11.56 28.56
N ASP A 104 20.84 -10.94 27.72
CA ASP A 104 22.29 -11.05 27.74
C ASP A 104 22.87 -9.64 27.55
N THR A 105 23.92 -9.35 28.31
CA THR A 105 24.65 -8.09 28.20
C THR A 105 26.14 -8.41 28.10
N TYR A 106 26.87 -7.61 27.34
CA TYR A 106 28.32 -7.74 27.24
C TYR A 106 28.81 -9.03 26.55
N VAL A 107 27.97 -9.63 25.68
CA VAL A 107 28.34 -10.80 24.87
C VAL A 107 28.15 -10.53 23.38
N ALA A 108 28.73 -11.39 22.55
CA ALA A 108 28.37 -11.42 21.13
C ALA A 108 26.91 -11.86 21.02
N ASN A 109 26.13 -11.13 20.23
CA ASN A 109 24.68 -11.31 20.09
C ASN A 109 23.83 -10.91 21.30
N ASP A 110 24.12 -9.76 21.90
CA ASP A 110 23.26 -9.19 22.95
C ASP A 110 21.80 -9.16 22.47
N THR A 111 20.91 -9.58 23.35
CA THR A 111 19.49 -9.71 23.06
C THR A 111 18.69 -8.88 24.06
N VAL A 112 17.76 -8.09 23.54
CA VAL A 112 16.83 -7.28 24.34
C VAL A 112 15.40 -7.60 23.94
N VAL A 113 14.52 -7.68 24.93
CA VAL A 113 13.09 -7.82 24.75
C VAL A 113 12.41 -6.52 25.16
N LEU A 114 11.76 -5.88 24.21
CA LEU A 114 10.98 -4.66 24.42
C LEU A 114 9.52 -5.02 24.72
N SER A 115 8.94 -4.34 25.70
CA SER A 115 7.54 -4.52 26.08
C SER A 115 6.92 -3.20 26.58
N GLY A 116 5.59 -3.11 26.59
CA GLY A 116 4.87 -1.94 27.08
C GLY A 116 3.38 -2.02 26.77
N SER A 117 2.62 -1.02 27.23
CA SER A 117 1.21 -0.85 26.84
C SER A 117 1.14 -0.13 25.49
N ILE A 118 1.33 -0.88 24.41
CA ILE A 118 1.44 -0.31 23.07
C ILE A 118 0.04 0.14 22.59
N PRO A 119 -0.14 1.40 22.16
CA PRO A 119 -1.44 1.87 21.67
C PRO A 119 -1.87 1.13 20.40
N VAL A 120 -3.17 0.85 20.28
CA VAL A 120 -3.77 0.25 19.07
C VAL A 120 -3.63 1.22 17.88
N GLY A 121 -3.48 0.68 16.68
CA GLY A 121 -3.31 1.44 15.44
C GLY A 121 -1.96 1.23 14.78
N THR A 122 -1.67 2.00 13.72
CA THR A 122 -0.37 1.94 13.04
C THR A 122 0.55 3.01 13.61
N HIS A 123 1.69 2.60 14.15
CA HIS A 123 2.65 3.47 14.83
C HIS A 123 4.05 3.28 14.27
N SER A 124 4.82 4.37 14.21
CA SER A 124 6.24 4.29 13.86
C SER A 124 7.06 3.72 15.00
N PHE A 125 7.85 2.72 14.67
CA PHE A 125 8.89 2.17 15.52
C PHE A 125 10.20 2.88 15.26
N ILE A 126 10.88 3.31 16.31
CA ILE A 126 12.23 3.90 16.24
C ILE A 126 13.09 3.22 17.30
N LEU A 127 14.21 2.65 16.87
CA LEU A 127 15.24 2.08 17.73
C LEU A 127 16.55 2.84 17.52
N ASP A 128 17.11 3.30 18.64
CA ASP A 128 18.40 3.97 18.71
C ASP A 128 19.21 3.37 19.87
N VAL A 129 20.48 3.05 19.62
CA VAL A 129 21.39 2.45 20.60
C VAL A 129 22.85 2.61 20.13
N THR A 130 23.78 2.67 21.08
CA THR A 130 25.23 2.59 20.81
C THR A 130 25.79 1.25 21.26
N ASP A 131 26.79 0.75 20.54
CA ASP A 131 27.53 -0.41 21.00
C ASP A 131 28.41 -0.09 22.23
N SER A 132 29.01 -1.10 22.86
CA SER A 132 29.90 -0.89 24.03
C SER A 132 31.17 -0.09 23.73
N LEU A 133 31.47 0.17 22.45
CA LEU A 133 32.58 1.03 22.01
C LEU A 133 32.11 2.44 21.66
N GLY A 134 30.81 2.74 21.82
CA GLY A 134 30.20 4.02 21.47
C GLY A 134 29.90 4.18 19.98
N ILE A 135 29.99 3.12 19.17
CA ILE A 135 29.59 3.18 17.75
C ILE A 135 28.07 3.15 17.69
N HIS A 136 27.52 4.15 17.00
CA HIS A 136 26.08 4.33 16.85
C HIS A 136 25.49 3.32 15.86
N LEU A 137 24.36 2.70 16.24
CA LEU A 137 23.54 1.93 15.31
C LEU A 137 22.80 2.88 14.39
N SER A 138 22.98 2.72 13.08
CA SER A 138 22.17 3.45 12.10
C SER A 138 20.69 3.34 12.49
N PRO A 139 19.98 4.46 12.71
CA PRO A 139 18.63 4.45 13.25
C PRO A 139 17.75 3.43 12.53
N VAL A 140 17.17 2.51 13.30
CA VAL A 140 16.27 1.51 12.74
C VAL A 140 14.86 2.01 12.92
N SER A 141 14.23 2.39 11.80
CA SER A 141 12.86 2.89 11.78
C SER A 141 11.96 2.03 10.91
N GLY A 142 10.71 1.85 11.33
CA GLY A 142 9.67 1.17 10.57
C GLY A 142 8.31 1.43 11.19
N ASN A 143 7.31 0.63 10.86
CA ASN A 143 5.97 0.73 11.45
C ASN A 143 5.51 -0.63 11.96
N TYR A 144 4.62 -0.65 12.96
CA TYR A 144 3.81 -1.81 13.31
C TYR A 144 2.33 -1.45 13.27
N THR A 145 1.50 -2.39 12.87
CA THR A 145 0.05 -2.33 13.13
C THR A 145 -0.23 -3.09 14.42
N VAL A 146 -0.74 -2.38 15.41
CA VAL A 146 -0.97 -2.90 16.76
C VAL A 146 -2.47 -3.14 16.95
N LEU A 147 -2.84 -4.39 17.21
CA LEU A 147 -4.20 -4.83 17.47
C LEU A 147 -4.48 -4.86 18.98
N ALA A 148 -5.75 -4.86 19.36
CA ALA A 148 -6.12 -4.99 20.77
C ALA A 148 -5.65 -6.34 21.35
N ALA A 149 -5.24 -6.37 22.61
CA ALA A 149 -4.68 -7.57 23.26
C ALA A 149 -5.64 -8.76 23.33
N ASN A 150 -6.96 -8.52 23.20
CA ASN A 150 -8.01 -9.54 23.17
C ASN A 150 -8.37 -10.04 21.75
N THR A 151 -7.58 -9.67 20.73
CA THR A 151 -7.83 -10.11 19.35
C THR A 151 -7.40 -11.56 19.16
N ASN A 152 -8.31 -12.42 18.68
CA ASN A 152 -8.00 -13.81 18.37
C ASN A 152 -7.15 -13.90 17.09
N LEU A 153 -6.08 -14.69 17.11
CA LEU A 153 -5.19 -14.86 15.95
C LEU A 153 -5.45 -16.18 15.24
N TYR A 154 -5.61 -16.10 13.92
CA TYR A 154 -5.72 -17.26 13.03
C TYR A 154 -4.64 -17.21 11.95
N TYR A 155 -4.18 -18.37 11.49
CA TYR A 155 -3.08 -18.52 10.55
C TYR A 155 -3.53 -19.33 9.34
N VAL A 156 -3.17 -18.87 8.15
CA VAL A 156 -3.51 -19.52 6.87
C VAL A 156 -2.25 -19.70 6.02
N SER A 157 -2.05 -20.91 5.50
CA SER A 157 -0.89 -21.28 4.68
C SER A 157 -1.27 -22.25 3.57
N PRO A 158 -0.67 -22.16 2.36
CA PRO A 158 -0.90 -23.16 1.31
C PRO A 158 -0.44 -24.56 1.71
N SER A 159 0.41 -24.69 2.73
CA SER A 159 0.82 -25.98 3.31
C SER A 159 -0.03 -26.40 4.52
N GLY A 160 -1.08 -25.64 4.84
CA GLY A 160 -1.98 -25.90 5.97
C GLY A 160 -2.99 -27.01 5.69
N ASN A 161 -3.96 -27.16 6.59
CA ASN A 161 -5.08 -28.10 6.46
C ASN A 161 -6.35 -27.47 7.06
N ASP A 162 -7.49 -27.52 6.37
CA ASP A 162 -8.72 -26.89 6.86
C ASP A 162 -9.33 -27.57 8.11
N GLY A 163 -8.94 -28.82 8.39
CA GLY A 163 -9.24 -29.50 9.65
C GLY A 163 -8.46 -28.95 10.85
N ASN A 164 -7.43 -28.13 10.63
CA ASN A 164 -6.65 -27.50 11.69
C ASN A 164 -7.45 -26.40 12.41
N LEU A 165 -7.11 -26.10 13.67
CA LEU A 165 -7.73 -25.00 14.41
C LEU A 165 -7.33 -23.62 13.84
N GLY A 166 -6.15 -23.52 13.24
CA GLY A 166 -5.64 -22.26 12.73
C GLY A 166 -5.07 -21.33 13.80
N THR A 167 -4.99 -21.71 15.08
CA THR A 167 -4.62 -20.80 16.18
C THR A 167 -3.11 -20.65 16.42
N THR A 168 -2.27 -21.38 15.69
CA THR A 168 -0.81 -21.26 15.72
C THR A 168 -0.22 -21.41 14.31
N PRO A 169 0.98 -20.88 14.02
CA PRO A 169 1.64 -21.04 12.73
C PRO A 169 1.78 -22.50 12.27
N GLY A 170 2.15 -23.41 13.17
CA GLY A 170 2.31 -24.84 12.87
C GLY A 170 0.98 -25.60 12.67
N ASN A 171 -0.15 -24.98 13.02
CA ASN A 171 -1.49 -25.52 12.87
C ASN A 171 -2.34 -24.61 11.96
N ALA A 172 -1.71 -24.01 10.93
CA ALA A 172 -2.40 -23.11 10.02
C ALA A 172 -3.48 -23.83 9.20
N LYS A 173 -4.54 -23.11 8.88
CA LYS A 173 -5.59 -23.55 7.95
C LYS A 173 -5.11 -23.47 6.49
N LEU A 174 -5.73 -24.25 5.61
CA LEU A 174 -5.36 -24.28 4.19
C LEU A 174 -5.95 -23.09 3.44
N THR A 175 -7.23 -22.79 3.70
CA THR A 175 -7.97 -21.75 2.99
C THR A 175 -8.30 -20.56 3.88
N ILE A 176 -8.44 -19.38 3.26
CA ILE A 176 -8.84 -18.15 3.95
C ILE A 176 -10.28 -18.28 4.47
N ILE A 177 -11.16 -18.91 3.68
CA ILE A 177 -12.58 -19.05 4.00
C ILE A 177 -12.77 -19.91 5.24
N SER A 178 -12.04 -21.03 5.36
CA SER A 178 -12.13 -21.88 6.55
C SER A 178 -11.65 -21.16 7.82
N ALA A 179 -10.68 -20.25 7.70
CA ALA A 179 -10.21 -19.44 8.82
C ALA A 179 -11.23 -18.37 9.23
N ILE A 180 -11.84 -17.69 8.26
CA ILE A 180 -12.94 -16.75 8.54
C ILE A 180 -14.10 -17.45 9.22
N SER A 181 -14.52 -18.63 8.73
CA SER A 181 -15.62 -19.39 9.33
C SER A 181 -15.33 -19.88 10.75
N ALA A 182 -14.07 -20.15 11.08
CA ALA A 182 -13.67 -20.57 12.43
C ALA A 182 -13.41 -19.40 13.39
N ALA A 183 -13.26 -18.18 12.86
CA ALA A 183 -12.84 -17.04 13.64
C ALA A 183 -13.94 -16.53 14.58
N THR A 184 -13.56 -16.23 15.82
CA THR A 184 -14.41 -15.55 16.80
C THR A 184 -14.02 -14.08 16.88
N PRO A 185 -14.89 -13.13 16.45
CA PRO A 185 -14.57 -11.71 16.51
C PRO A 185 -14.37 -11.18 17.96
N PRO A 186 -13.48 -10.22 18.20
CA PRO A 186 -12.54 -9.63 17.24
C PRO A 186 -11.43 -10.62 16.89
N ALA A 187 -11.13 -10.76 15.59
CA ALA A 187 -10.11 -11.68 15.10
C ALA A 187 -9.25 -11.05 14.01
N ALA A 188 -8.04 -11.58 13.88
CA ALA A 188 -7.12 -11.29 12.79
C ALA A 188 -6.64 -12.62 12.17
N VAL A 189 -6.78 -12.72 10.85
CA VAL A 189 -6.31 -13.86 10.06
C VAL A 189 -5.02 -13.44 9.36
N PHE A 190 -3.91 -14.03 9.77
CA PHE A 190 -2.60 -13.85 9.16
C PHE A 190 -2.43 -14.87 8.04
N VAL A 191 -2.14 -14.39 6.83
CA VAL A 191 -2.06 -15.21 5.63
C VAL A 191 -0.63 -15.19 5.11
N SER A 192 -0.02 -16.37 5.03
CA SER A 192 1.32 -16.54 4.48
C SER A 192 1.32 -16.52 2.96
N GLU A 193 2.47 -16.23 2.37
CA GLU A 193 2.70 -16.19 0.92
C GLU A 193 2.17 -17.43 0.20
N GLY A 194 1.61 -17.21 -0.99
CA GLY A 194 1.05 -18.28 -1.79
C GLY A 194 -0.14 -17.86 -2.64
N ASN A 195 -0.73 -18.86 -3.31
CA ASN A 195 -1.91 -18.68 -4.14
C ASN A 195 -3.11 -19.34 -3.46
N TYR A 196 -4.17 -18.55 -3.28
CA TYR A 196 -5.43 -18.92 -2.66
C TYR A 196 -6.52 -18.76 -3.72
N LEU A 197 -6.80 -19.86 -4.41
CA LEU A 197 -7.79 -19.86 -5.47
C LEU A 197 -9.20 -19.87 -4.87
N VAL A 198 -10.05 -19.02 -5.42
CA VAL A 198 -11.49 -19.00 -5.15
C VAL A 198 -12.24 -19.20 -6.45
N ASN A 199 -13.49 -19.64 -6.37
CA ASN A 199 -14.38 -19.76 -7.52
C ASN A 199 -15.76 -19.27 -7.09
N SER A 200 -16.05 -18.01 -7.43
CA SER A 200 -17.32 -17.37 -7.07
C SER A 200 -18.53 -18.00 -7.77
N GLY A 201 -18.32 -18.56 -8.97
CA GLY A 201 -19.33 -19.37 -9.66
C GLY A 201 -19.72 -20.65 -8.91
N LEU A 202 -18.91 -21.08 -7.95
CA LEU A 202 -19.18 -22.20 -7.03
C LEU A 202 -19.46 -21.73 -5.59
N GLY A 203 -19.60 -20.42 -5.34
CA GLY A 203 -19.86 -19.88 -4.01
C GLY A 203 -18.66 -19.90 -3.06
N THR A 204 -17.44 -20.03 -3.58
CA THR A 204 -16.21 -20.12 -2.79
C THR A 204 -15.41 -18.81 -2.78
N GLN A 205 -16.04 -17.68 -3.04
CA GLN A 205 -15.43 -16.36 -2.84
C GLN A 205 -15.17 -16.06 -1.36
N VAL A 206 -14.25 -15.13 -1.09
CA VAL A 206 -14.00 -14.67 0.28
C VAL A 206 -15.12 -13.73 0.72
N ASN A 207 -16.03 -14.22 1.56
CA ASN A 207 -17.03 -13.38 2.22
C ASN A 207 -16.48 -12.88 3.55
N LEU A 208 -16.34 -11.57 3.70
CA LEU A 208 -15.85 -10.96 4.94
C LEU A 208 -16.86 -11.16 6.09
N VAL A 209 -16.35 -11.17 7.31
CA VAL A 209 -17.15 -11.20 8.56
C VAL A 209 -16.76 -9.99 9.40
N ASN A 210 -17.76 -9.32 9.97
CA ASN A 210 -17.52 -8.09 10.72
C ASN A 210 -16.57 -8.34 11.90
N ASN A 211 -15.58 -7.46 12.08
CA ASN A 211 -14.51 -7.58 13.07
C ASN A 211 -13.59 -8.81 12.90
N VAL A 212 -13.54 -9.42 11.71
CA VAL A 212 -12.53 -10.42 11.32
C VAL A 212 -11.66 -9.83 10.22
N SER A 213 -10.49 -9.31 10.61
CA SER A 213 -9.56 -8.68 9.68
C SER A 213 -8.62 -9.68 9.02
N LEU A 214 -8.24 -9.44 7.77
CA LEU A 214 -7.31 -10.24 6.98
C LEU A 214 -6.01 -9.47 6.78
N TYR A 215 -4.87 -10.10 7.08
CA TYR A 215 -3.54 -9.52 6.88
C TYR A 215 -2.68 -10.49 6.07
N GLY A 216 -2.42 -10.14 4.81
CA GLY A 216 -1.49 -10.83 3.93
C GLY A 216 -0.05 -10.34 4.11
N GLY A 217 0.86 -10.90 3.33
CA GLY A 217 2.26 -10.49 3.30
C GLY A 217 3.16 -11.22 4.28
N PHE A 218 2.73 -12.31 4.91
CA PHE A 218 3.57 -13.06 5.85
C PHE A 218 4.45 -14.10 5.13
N SER A 219 5.69 -14.25 5.58
CA SER A 219 6.51 -15.41 5.22
C SER A 219 5.82 -16.72 5.62
N SER A 220 6.14 -17.84 4.97
CA SER A 220 5.66 -19.19 5.37
C SER A 220 5.80 -19.53 6.87
N GLY A 221 6.81 -18.98 7.56
CA GLY A 221 7.01 -19.15 9.01
C GLY A 221 6.33 -18.10 9.91
N PHE A 222 5.61 -17.13 9.32
CA PHE A 222 4.91 -16.02 10.00
C PHE A 222 5.80 -15.09 10.86
N LEU A 223 7.13 -15.19 10.76
CA LEU A 223 8.06 -14.34 11.51
C LEU A 223 8.27 -12.97 10.85
N ASN A 224 8.17 -12.93 9.53
CA ASN A 224 8.39 -11.73 8.73
C ASN A 224 7.12 -11.34 7.99
N ARG A 225 6.87 -10.04 7.89
CA ARG A 225 5.79 -9.47 7.08
C ARG A 225 6.31 -8.41 6.13
N ASN A 226 6.11 -8.63 4.84
CA ASN A 226 6.42 -7.70 3.76
C ASN A 226 5.63 -8.12 2.53
N SER A 227 4.57 -7.38 2.19
CA SER A 227 3.66 -7.71 1.09
C SER A 227 4.31 -7.64 -0.30
N SER A 228 5.45 -6.97 -0.44
CA SER A 228 6.22 -6.95 -1.69
C SER A 228 7.09 -8.20 -1.90
N VAL A 229 7.45 -8.89 -0.82
CA VAL A 229 8.31 -10.09 -0.85
C VAL A 229 7.46 -11.35 -0.72
N TYR A 230 6.63 -11.42 0.33
CA TYR A 230 5.84 -12.59 0.70
C TYR A 230 4.43 -12.47 0.12
N VAL A 231 4.33 -12.53 -1.21
CA VAL A 231 3.09 -12.20 -1.92
C VAL A 231 1.98 -13.22 -1.65
N VAL A 232 0.84 -12.73 -1.17
CA VAL A 232 -0.40 -13.50 -1.00
C VAL A 232 -1.34 -13.16 -2.14
N ARG A 233 -1.75 -14.15 -2.94
CA ARG A 233 -2.64 -13.95 -4.08
C ARG A 233 -4.01 -14.61 -3.85
N ILE A 234 -5.07 -13.82 -3.86
CA ILE A 234 -6.45 -14.30 -3.99
C ILE A 234 -6.83 -14.15 -5.45
N THR A 235 -7.23 -15.25 -6.10
CA THR A 235 -7.59 -15.22 -7.52
C THR A 235 -8.87 -15.98 -7.73
N ASP A 236 -9.88 -15.30 -8.26
CA ASP A 236 -11.10 -15.95 -8.69
C ASP A 236 -10.88 -16.64 -10.05
N THR A 237 -11.18 -17.94 -10.08
CA THR A 237 -11.02 -18.81 -11.25
C THR A 237 -12.36 -19.18 -11.88
N ALA A 238 -13.45 -18.49 -11.51
CA ALA A 238 -14.76 -18.73 -12.11
C ALA A 238 -14.75 -18.50 -13.63
N THR A 239 -15.33 -19.45 -14.38
CA THR A 239 -15.49 -19.39 -15.84
C THR A 239 -16.94 -19.62 -16.29
N ALA A 240 -17.86 -19.78 -15.33
CA ALA A 240 -19.28 -19.99 -15.58
C ALA A 240 -19.92 -18.73 -16.18
N ASN A 241 -21.07 -18.86 -16.83
CA ASN A 241 -21.87 -17.71 -17.27
C ASN A 241 -22.57 -17.05 -16.06
N ALA A 242 -21.78 -16.40 -15.21
CA ALA A 242 -22.21 -15.72 -14.01
C ALA A 242 -21.24 -14.57 -13.73
N ASP A 243 -21.74 -13.56 -13.01
CA ASP A 243 -20.88 -12.50 -12.49
C ASP A 243 -19.93 -13.06 -11.44
N THR A 244 -18.71 -12.53 -11.41
CA THR A 244 -17.63 -13.10 -10.60
C THR A 244 -17.11 -12.10 -9.60
N ILE A 245 -16.92 -12.53 -8.35
CA ILE A 245 -16.50 -11.67 -7.23
C ILE A 245 -15.43 -12.41 -6.43
N ALA A 246 -14.20 -11.89 -6.33
CA ALA A 246 -13.16 -12.57 -5.55
C ALA A 246 -13.32 -12.35 -4.03
N VAL A 247 -13.61 -11.12 -3.61
CA VAL A 247 -13.85 -10.73 -2.22
C VAL A 247 -15.15 -9.94 -2.11
N ASN A 248 -15.99 -10.29 -1.13
CA ASN A 248 -17.30 -9.68 -0.92
C ASN A 248 -17.46 -9.17 0.53
N ALA A 249 -17.83 -7.91 0.67
CA ALA A 249 -18.16 -7.25 1.92
C ALA A 249 -19.65 -6.91 1.94
N GLY A 250 -20.43 -7.64 2.75
CA GLY A 250 -21.86 -7.41 2.92
C GLY A 250 -22.20 -6.31 3.93
N ALA A 251 -23.49 -6.06 4.13
CA ALA A 251 -24.02 -4.93 4.90
C ALA A 251 -23.54 -4.79 6.35
N THR A 252 -23.10 -5.88 6.99
CA THR A 252 -22.67 -5.85 8.40
C THR A 252 -21.20 -5.43 8.57
N ILE A 253 -20.46 -5.33 7.47
CA ILE A 253 -19.02 -5.06 7.49
C ILE A 253 -18.79 -3.56 7.72
N THR A 254 -18.01 -3.22 8.73
CA THR A 254 -17.61 -1.84 9.03
C THR A 254 -16.10 -1.64 8.84
N THR A 255 -15.63 -0.41 9.04
CA THR A 255 -14.22 -0.02 8.82
C THR A 255 -13.25 -0.68 9.81
N SER A 256 -13.74 -1.30 10.89
CA SER A 256 -12.93 -2.14 11.79
C SER A 256 -12.53 -3.49 11.17
N THR A 257 -13.17 -3.88 10.07
CA THR A 257 -12.79 -5.05 9.27
C THR A 257 -11.79 -4.61 8.22
N VAL A 258 -10.54 -5.05 8.36
CA VAL A 258 -9.42 -4.65 7.50
C VAL A 258 -9.07 -5.77 6.53
N VAL A 259 -8.80 -5.43 5.27
CA VAL A 259 -8.12 -6.31 4.31
C VAL A 259 -6.82 -5.63 3.89
N ASP A 260 -5.68 -6.17 4.33
CA ASP A 260 -4.37 -5.53 4.16
C ASP A 260 -3.28 -6.44 3.59
N GLY A 261 -2.53 -5.93 2.61
CA GLY A 261 -1.31 -6.59 2.13
C GLY A 261 -1.54 -7.77 1.17
N PHE A 262 -2.65 -7.81 0.45
CA PHE A 262 -2.97 -8.85 -0.53
C PHE A 262 -2.72 -8.41 -1.97
N THR A 263 -2.49 -9.38 -2.85
CA THR A 263 -2.82 -9.26 -4.27
C THR A 263 -4.18 -9.92 -4.52
N ILE A 264 -5.17 -9.19 -5.00
CA ILE A 264 -6.53 -9.72 -5.25
C ILE A 264 -6.87 -9.51 -6.72
N ARG A 265 -7.29 -10.58 -7.39
CA ARG A 265 -7.65 -10.54 -8.81
C ARG A 265 -9.06 -11.09 -9.05
N GLY A 266 -9.91 -10.30 -9.71
CA GLY A 266 -11.21 -10.75 -10.23
C GLY A 266 -11.08 -11.77 -11.36
N ALA A 267 -12.12 -12.53 -11.66
CA ALA A 267 -12.00 -13.65 -12.60
C ALA A 267 -11.76 -13.19 -14.04
N SER A 268 -10.87 -13.87 -14.75
CA SER A 268 -10.74 -13.69 -16.20
C SER A 268 -11.78 -14.55 -16.93
N ASN A 269 -13.03 -14.09 -16.87
CA ASN A 269 -14.20 -14.81 -17.36
C ASN A 269 -14.77 -14.17 -18.63
N PRO A 270 -14.44 -14.67 -19.84
CA PRO A 270 -14.99 -14.12 -21.09
C PRO A 270 -16.51 -14.28 -21.20
N ASN A 271 -17.09 -15.20 -20.42
CA ASN A 271 -18.52 -15.51 -20.43
C ASN A 271 -19.31 -14.77 -19.34
N ALA A 272 -18.69 -13.86 -18.57
CA ALA A 272 -19.43 -13.09 -17.57
C ALA A 272 -20.54 -12.27 -18.25
N PRO A 273 -21.80 -12.32 -17.77
CA PRO A 273 -22.91 -11.61 -18.40
C PRO A 273 -22.91 -10.12 -18.07
N THR A 274 -22.53 -9.74 -16.84
CA THR A 274 -22.54 -8.34 -16.38
C THR A 274 -21.16 -7.87 -15.96
N ALA A 275 -20.49 -8.60 -15.06
CA ALA A 275 -19.30 -8.08 -14.38
C ALA A 275 -18.28 -9.13 -13.90
N SER A 276 -17.01 -8.74 -13.91
CA SER A 276 -15.96 -9.35 -13.08
C SER A 276 -15.44 -8.32 -12.07
N ILE A 277 -15.55 -8.63 -10.78
CA ILE A 277 -15.23 -7.74 -9.67
C ILE A 277 -14.13 -8.36 -8.79
N ALA A 278 -13.07 -7.62 -8.48
CA ALA A 278 -12.05 -8.09 -7.54
C ALA A 278 -12.53 -7.95 -6.08
N PHE A 279 -13.12 -6.80 -5.74
CA PHE A 279 -13.57 -6.47 -4.39
C PHE A 279 -14.93 -5.78 -4.45
N ASN A 280 -15.96 -6.46 -3.95
CA ASN A 280 -17.32 -5.93 -3.92
C ASN A 280 -17.69 -5.47 -2.50
N CYS A 281 -18.18 -4.24 -2.37
CA CYS A 281 -18.72 -3.69 -1.13
C CYS A 281 -20.18 -3.31 -1.36
N LEU A 282 -21.06 -4.29 -1.13
CA LEU A 282 -22.50 -4.11 -1.19
C LEU A 282 -22.98 -3.83 0.23
N LEU A 283 -23.23 -2.55 0.55
CA LEU A 283 -23.61 -2.03 1.86
C LEU A 283 -22.49 -2.09 2.93
N GLY A 284 -21.49 -2.95 2.76
CA GLY A 284 -20.33 -3.05 3.65
C GLY A 284 -19.34 -1.90 3.47
N SER A 285 -18.68 -1.48 4.54
CA SER A 285 -17.72 -0.37 4.55
C SER A 285 -16.37 -0.78 5.16
N PRO A 286 -15.65 -1.78 4.62
CA PRO A 286 -14.37 -2.23 5.17
C PRO A 286 -13.24 -1.19 5.01
N SER A 287 -12.13 -1.41 5.70
CA SER A 287 -10.85 -0.78 5.38
C SER A 287 -10.06 -1.67 4.40
N ILE A 288 -9.72 -1.13 3.23
CA ILE A 288 -8.99 -1.82 2.15
C ILE A 288 -7.64 -1.12 1.98
N THR A 289 -6.56 -1.72 2.47
CA THR A 289 -5.26 -1.03 2.60
C THR A 289 -4.05 -1.80 2.09
N ASN A 290 -3.06 -1.13 1.51
CA ASN A 290 -1.78 -1.75 1.10
C ASN A 290 -1.94 -2.98 0.18
N ASN A 291 -2.99 -3.03 -0.64
CA ASN A 291 -3.25 -4.13 -1.54
C ASN A 291 -2.83 -3.80 -2.98
N ARG A 292 -2.55 -4.84 -3.76
CA ARG A 292 -2.54 -4.82 -5.21
C ARG A 292 -3.82 -5.44 -5.73
N LEU A 293 -4.70 -4.66 -6.32
CA LEU A 293 -6.02 -5.09 -6.74
C LEU A 293 -6.13 -5.04 -8.26
N GLU A 294 -6.61 -6.11 -8.88
CA GLU A 294 -6.66 -6.26 -10.34
C GLU A 294 -8.03 -6.74 -10.81
N GLY A 295 -8.63 -6.02 -11.75
CA GLY A 295 -9.80 -6.46 -12.48
C GLY A 295 -9.49 -7.68 -13.34
N GLY A 296 -10.53 -8.44 -13.67
CA GLY A 296 -10.44 -9.58 -14.58
C GLY A 296 -10.29 -9.18 -16.05
N VAL A 297 -10.05 -10.18 -16.90
CA VAL A 297 -10.16 -10.06 -18.36
C VAL A 297 -11.50 -10.63 -18.81
N VAL A 298 -12.35 -9.80 -19.40
CA VAL A 298 -13.71 -10.15 -19.82
C VAL A 298 -13.97 -9.72 -21.26
N SER A 299 -14.97 -10.31 -21.92
CA SER A 299 -15.33 -9.93 -23.29
C SER A 299 -16.50 -8.95 -23.36
N ASN A 300 -17.66 -9.38 -22.84
CA ASN A 300 -18.92 -8.62 -22.97
C ASN A 300 -19.31 -7.88 -21.67
N ALA A 301 -18.73 -8.27 -20.54
CA ALA A 301 -18.98 -7.70 -19.22
C ALA A 301 -18.08 -6.50 -18.92
N MET A 302 -18.44 -5.75 -17.88
CA MET A 302 -17.52 -4.79 -17.27
C MET A 302 -16.45 -5.50 -16.42
N SER A 303 -15.25 -4.92 -16.37
CA SER A 303 -14.25 -5.28 -15.36
C SER A 303 -14.17 -4.17 -14.31
N ALA A 304 -14.33 -4.51 -13.05
CA ALA A 304 -14.21 -3.54 -11.95
C ALA A 304 -13.26 -4.09 -10.88
N VAL A 305 -12.41 -3.22 -10.33
CA VAL A 305 -11.55 -3.65 -9.22
C VAL A 305 -12.28 -3.52 -7.90
N ILE A 306 -12.71 -2.30 -7.55
CA ILE A 306 -13.48 -2.03 -6.35
C ILE A 306 -14.87 -1.53 -6.76
N PHE A 307 -15.90 -2.21 -6.30
CA PHE A 307 -17.29 -1.83 -6.54
C PHE A 307 -17.98 -1.45 -5.22
N LEU A 308 -18.47 -0.22 -5.12
CA LEU A 308 -19.05 0.34 -3.90
C LEU A 308 -20.51 0.74 -4.15
N SER A 309 -21.44 0.08 -3.46
CA SER A 309 -22.87 0.39 -3.48
C SER A 309 -23.36 0.58 -2.05
N THR A 310 -23.90 1.77 -1.75
CA THR A 310 -24.29 2.20 -0.40
C THR A 310 -23.19 1.93 0.63
N SER A 311 -21.94 2.28 0.29
CA SER A 311 -20.74 1.97 1.06
C SER A 311 -19.93 3.23 1.40
N SER A 312 -19.35 3.25 2.59
CA SER A 312 -18.41 4.27 3.09
C SER A 312 -17.04 3.66 3.37
N ALA A 313 -16.60 2.71 2.54
CA ALA A 313 -15.30 2.05 2.69
C ALA A 313 -14.12 3.03 2.76
N PHE A 314 -13.10 2.67 3.53
CA PHE A 314 -11.83 3.39 3.59
C PHE A 314 -10.78 2.69 2.72
N ILE A 315 -10.37 3.33 1.63
CA ILE A 315 -9.50 2.75 0.60
C ILE A 315 -8.19 3.52 0.57
N SER A 316 -7.09 2.91 1.04
CA SER A 316 -5.81 3.62 1.07
C SER A 316 -4.56 2.83 0.72
N ASN A 317 -3.57 3.50 0.14
CA ASN A 317 -2.26 2.92 -0.18
C ASN A 317 -2.35 1.66 -1.08
N ASN A 318 -3.37 1.56 -1.92
CA ASN A 318 -3.51 0.44 -2.85
C ASN A 318 -2.93 0.79 -4.23
N THR A 319 -2.48 -0.25 -4.94
CA THR A 319 -2.28 -0.20 -6.40
C THR A 319 -3.48 -0.90 -7.06
N ILE A 320 -4.22 -0.19 -7.91
CA ILE A 320 -5.50 -0.63 -8.47
C ILE A 320 -5.39 -0.63 -10.01
N GLN A 321 -5.69 -1.76 -10.64
CA GLN A 321 -5.61 -1.96 -12.09
C GLN A 321 -6.96 -2.46 -12.63
N GLY A 322 -7.68 -1.63 -13.40
CA GLY A 322 -9.06 -1.84 -13.88
C GLY A 322 -9.37 -3.08 -14.73
N GLY A 323 -8.37 -3.92 -15.02
CA GLY A 323 -8.55 -5.12 -15.85
C GLY A 323 -8.63 -4.82 -17.34
N ASN A 324 -9.27 -5.72 -18.09
CA ASN A 324 -9.48 -5.59 -19.54
C ASN A 324 -10.90 -6.01 -19.94
N SER A 325 -11.58 -5.20 -20.75
CA SER A 325 -12.86 -5.55 -21.39
C SER A 325 -12.81 -5.29 -22.90
N SER A 326 -13.06 -6.32 -23.71
CA SER A 326 -12.93 -6.20 -25.17
C SER A 326 -14.14 -5.56 -25.86
N LEU A 327 -15.31 -5.46 -25.21
CA LEU A 327 -16.51 -4.80 -25.76
C LEU A 327 -17.15 -3.77 -24.81
N SER A 328 -16.85 -3.81 -23.52
CA SER A 328 -17.52 -2.97 -22.51
C SER A 328 -16.51 -2.08 -21.80
N ASN A 329 -16.81 -1.72 -20.54
CA ASN A 329 -16.10 -0.74 -19.75
C ASN A 329 -15.14 -1.40 -18.74
N THR A 330 -14.12 -0.64 -18.33
CA THR A 330 -13.22 -1.00 -17.23
C THR A 330 -13.21 0.08 -16.18
N PHE A 331 -13.12 -0.34 -14.91
CA PHE A 331 -13.22 0.55 -13.76
C PHE A 331 -12.16 0.20 -12.71
N GLY A 332 -11.38 1.19 -12.29
CA GLY A 332 -10.58 1.10 -11.08
C GLY A 332 -11.50 1.04 -9.85
N VAL A 333 -12.22 2.15 -9.60
CA VAL A 333 -13.17 2.28 -8.48
C VAL A 333 -14.53 2.73 -8.98
N VAL A 334 -15.60 2.03 -8.61
CA VAL A 334 -16.99 2.39 -8.87
C VAL A 334 -17.67 2.84 -7.58
N VAL A 335 -18.36 3.99 -7.61
CA VAL A 335 -19.11 4.56 -6.49
C VAL A 335 -20.58 4.77 -6.91
N GLN A 336 -21.52 4.15 -6.19
CA GLN A 336 -22.96 4.26 -6.48
C GLN A 336 -23.87 4.13 -5.27
N ASP A 337 -25.16 4.38 -5.48
CA ASP A 337 -26.23 4.16 -4.52
C ASP A 337 -26.02 4.87 -3.18
N SER A 338 -25.72 6.18 -3.23
CA SER A 338 -25.48 7.03 -2.06
C SER A 338 -24.26 6.60 -1.23
N SER A 339 -23.19 6.19 -1.90
CA SER A 339 -21.92 5.84 -1.28
C SER A 339 -21.11 7.08 -0.90
N SER A 340 -20.33 6.98 0.19
CA SER A 340 -19.46 8.05 0.70
C SER A 340 -18.07 7.54 1.12
N PRO A 341 -17.34 6.86 0.22
CA PRO A 341 -16.04 6.29 0.55
C PRO A 341 -14.98 7.39 0.72
N THR A 342 -13.91 7.04 1.43
CA THR A 342 -12.66 7.80 1.43
C THR A 342 -11.61 7.04 0.63
N VAL A 343 -11.10 7.66 -0.44
CA VAL A 343 -10.10 7.09 -1.35
C VAL A 343 -8.84 7.94 -1.26
N VAL A 344 -7.78 7.42 -0.64
CA VAL A 344 -6.57 8.22 -0.33
C VAL A 344 -5.25 7.49 -0.60
N TYR A 345 -4.26 8.19 -1.15
CA TYR A 345 -2.90 7.64 -1.39
C TYR A 345 -2.87 6.39 -2.28
N ASN A 346 -3.82 6.23 -3.20
CA ASN A 346 -3.84 5.09 -4.12
C ASN A 346 -3.17 5.46 -5.45
N ILE A 347 -2.62 4.44 -6.11
CA ILE A 347 -2.24 4.47 -7.53
C ILE A 347 -3.32 3.70 -8.28
N ILE A 348 -4.05 4.37 -9.17
CA ILE A 348 -5.24 3.82 -9.83
C ILE A 348 -5.06 3.93 -11.34
N TYR A 349 -5.20 2.82 -12.05
CA TYR A 349 -5.26 2.77 -13.50
C TYR A 349 -6.60 2.19 -13.94
N GLY A 350 -7.33 2.93 -14.78
CA GLY A 350 -8.71 2.61 -15.17
C GLY A 350 -8.90 1.32 -15.95
N GLY A 351 -7.82 0.75 -16.50
CA GLY A 351 -7.84 -0.49 -17.26
C GLY A 351 -7.75 -0.26 -18.77
N VAL A 352 -8.01 -1.33 -19.52
CA VAL A 352 -8.08 -1.31 -20.98
C VAL A 352 -9.48 -1.72 -21.40
N ALA A 353 -10.22 -0.82 -22.02
CA ALA A 353 -11.58 -1.05 -22.50
C ALA A 353 -11.68 -0.79 -24.00
N ASN A 354 -12.59 -1.44 -24.70
CA ASN A 354 -13.00 -0.97 -26.03
C ASN A 354 -14.01 0.18 -25.92
N GLY A 355 -14.94 0.10 -24.95
CA GLY A 355 -15.88 1.17 -24.63
C GLY A 355 -15.18 2.30 -23.90
N SER A 356 -15.37 2.36 -22.58
CA SER A 356 -14.76 3.39 -21.74
C SER A 356 -13.95 2.82 -20.58
N SER A 357 -12.80 3.44 -20.30
CA SER A 357 -11.96 3.12 -19.15
C SER A 357 -12.04 4.24 -18.12
N HIS A 358 -12.21 3.89 -16.84
CA HIS A 358 -12.44 4.84 -15.77
C HIS A 358 -11.49 4.54 -14.61
N GLY A 359 -10.65 5.50 -14.23
CA GLY A 359 -9.90 5.42 -12.98
C GLY A 359 -10.86 5.35 -11.79
N ILE A 360 -11.66 6.40 -11.61
CA ILE A 360 -12.74 6.47 -10.64
C ILE A 360 -14.04 6.88 -11.35
N TYR A 361 -15.07 6.04 -11.26
CA TYR A 361 -16.42 6.32 -11.74
C TYR A 361 -17.37 6.55 -10.57
N ASN A 362 -17.93 7.75 -10.50
CA ASN A 362 -18.90 8.17 -9.51
C ASN A 362 -20.27 8.39 -10.19
N SER A 363 -21.11 7.37 -10.09
CA SER A 363 -22.40 7.29 -10.79
C SER A 363 -23.35 8.45 -10.43
N PRO A 364 -24.42 8.69 -11.23
CA PRO A 364 -25.40 9.76 -11.01
C PRO A 364 -26.38 9.44 -9.86
N HIS A 365 -25.84 9.26 -8.66
CA HIS A 365 -26.59 9.13 -7.40
C HIS A 365 -26.10 10.19 -6.40
N ALA A 366 -26.73 10.30 -5.23
CA ALA A 366 -26.33 11.28 -4.19
C ALA A 366 -25.06 10.84 -3.43
N ASN A 367 -24.00 10.49 -4.17
CA ASN A 367 -22.73 10.03 -3.61
C ASN A 367 -21.89 11.21 -3.13
N THR A 368 -21.14 11.02 -2.04
CA THR A 368 -20.27 12.04 -1.46
C THR A 368 -18.85 11.52 -1.19
N PRO A 369 -18.15 10.97 -2.19
CA PRO A 369 -16.81 10.42 -1.98
C PRO A 369 -15.79 11.53 -1.65
N THR A 370 -14.85 11.21 -0.77
CA THR A 370 -13.66 12.02 -0.49
C THR A 370 -12.45 11.39 -1.16
N ILE A 371 -11.84 12.09 -2.11
CA ILE A 371 -10.77 11.57 -2.99
C ILE A 371 -9.54 12.47 -2.82
N VAL A 372 -8.49 11.98 -2.16
CA VAL A 372 -7.36 12.82 -1.74
C VAL A 372 -6.01 12.16 -2.01
N ASN A 373 -5.01 12.90 -2.50
CA ASN A 373 -3.63 12.42 -2.64
C ASN A 373 -3.48 11.13 -3.48
N ASN A 374 -4.35 10.89 -4.45
CA ASN A 374 -4.25 9.74 -5.35
C ASN A 374 -3.49 10.12 -6.63
N THR A 375 -2.85 9.12 -7.24
CA THR A 375 -2.40 9.16 -8.63
C THR A 375 -3.37 8.33 -9.44
N VAL A 376 -4.08 8.95 -10.38
CA VAL A 376 -5.14 8.29 -11.16
C VAL A 376 -4.86 8.46 -12.64
N ASP A 377 -4.87 7.35 -13.37
CA ASP A 377 -4.81 7.29 -14.82
C ASP A 377 -6.10 6.67 -15.35
N GLY A 378 -6.76 7.38 -16.28
CA GLY A 378 -8.02 6.93 -16.86
C GLY A 378 -7.92 5.65 -17.70
N GLY A 379 -6.72 5.22 -18.06
CA GLY A 379 -6.47 4.01 -18.82
C GLY A 379 -6.50 4.21 -20.34
N THR A 380 -6.89 3.16 -21.04
CA THR A 380 -7.01 3.15 -22.50
C THR A 380 -8.39 2.65 -22.92
N GLY A 381 -9.08 3.40 -23.78
CA GLY A 381 -10.27 2.93 -24.48
C GLY A 381 -10.76 3.90 -25.54
N ASN A 382 -11.99 3.75 -26.05
CA ASN A 382 -12.54 4.78 -26.93
C ASN A 382 -12.70 6.11 -26.18
N ILE A 383 -13.08 6.02 -24.90
CA ILE A 383 -13.08 7.15 -23.98
C ILE A 383 -12.34 6.76 -22.70
N SER A 384 -11.48 7.63 -22.17
CA SER A 384 -10.84 7.42 -20.87
C SER A 384 -11.07 8.58 -19.91
N TYR A 385 -11.31 8.24 -18.64
CA TYR A 385 -11.64 9.17 -17.58
C TYR A 385 -10.74 8.91 -16.37
N ALA A 386 -9.96 9.89 -15.92
CA ALA A 386 -9.31 9.75 -14.60
C ALA A 386 -10.39 9.76 -13.51
N PHE A 387 -11.27 10.77 -13.55
CA PHE A 387 -12.43 10.89 -12.69
C PHE A 387 -13.68 11.25 -13.50
N ASN A 388 -14.71 10.41 -13.42
CA ASN A 388 -16.01 10.63 -14.04
C ASN A 388 -17.06 10.76 -12.94
N THR A 389 -17.76 11.89 -12.91
CA THR A 389 -18.84 12.13 -11.95
C THR A 389 -20.02 12.81 -12.63
N SER A 390 -21.21 12.68 -12.06
CA SER A 390 -22.42 13.34 -12.56
C SER A 390 -23.35 13.71 -11.41
N HIS A 391 -24.17 14.73 -11.61
CA HIS A 391 -25.21 15.10 -10.67
C HIS A 391 -26.13 13.89 -10.34
N PRO A 392 -26.63 13.75 -9.09
CA PRO A 392 -26.49 14.64 -7.94
C PRO A 392 -25.26 14.36 -7.06
N SER A 393 -24.24 13.67 -7.56
CA SER A 393 -23.05 13.38 -6.77
C SER A 393 -22.29 14.64 -6.38
N ASN A 394 -21.89 14.74 -5.11
CA ASN A 394 -21.13 15.87 -4.58
C ASN A 394 -19.80 15.40 -3.97
N SER A 395 -18.80 15.18 -4.83
CA SER A 395 -17.48 14.70 -4.44
C SER A 395 -16.56 15.81 -3.93
N ALA A 396 -15.68 15.48 -2.98
CA ALA A 396 -14.54 16.31 -2.62
C ALA A 396 -13.25 15.69 -3.19
N VAL A 397 -12.57 16.39 -4.11
CA VAL A 397 -11.41 15.90 -4.85
C VAL A 397 -10.25 16.86 -4.65
N THR A 398 -9.27 16.48 -3.83
CA THR A 398 -8.19 17.40 -3.42
C THR A 398 -6.79 16.80 -3.54
N ASN A 399 -5.85 17.58 -4.09
CA ASN A 399 -4.43 17.22 -4.17
C ASN A 399 -4.16 15.88 -4.86
N ASN A 400 -4.93 15.57 -5.91
CA ASN A 400 -4.72 14.38 -6.74
C ASN A 400 -3.92 14.72 -8.00
N PHE A 401 -3.23 13.71 -8.54
CA PHE A 401 -2.63 13.74 -9.86
C PHE A 401 -3.51 12.93 -10.81
N LEU A 402 -4.26 13.62 -11.67
CA LEU A 402 -5.30 13.04 -12.53
C LEU A 402 -4.87 13.11 -14.00
N ASN A 403 -4.48 11.96 -14.55
CA ASN A 403 -4.23 11.76 -15.97
C ASN A 403 -5.50 11.20 -16.63
N GLY A 404 -6.09 11.92 -17.58
CA GLY A 404 -7.25 11.44 -18.34
C GLY A 404 -7.03 10.16 -19.15
N GLY A 405 -5.77 9.72 -19.27
CA GLY A 405 -5.40 8.48 -19.93
C GLY A 405 -5.02 8.70 -21.38
N SER A 406 -5.28 7.69 -22.20
CA SER A 406 -4.82 7.59 -23.60
C SER A 406 -5.94 7.17 -24.57
N GLY A 407 -7.20 7.30 -24.17
CA GLY A 407 -8.33 7.01 -25.06
C GLY A 407 -8.47 8.05 -26.18
N ASN A 408 -9.24 7.72 -27.23
CA ASN A 408 -9.48 8.63 -28.36
C ASN A 408 -9.99 10.00 -27.88
N THR A 409 -10.89 9.95 -26.90
CA THR A 409 -11.28 11.07 -26.07
C THR A 409 -10.82 10.84 -24.64
N SER A 410 -10.11 11.79 -24.04
CA SER A 410 -9.56 11.68 -22.69
C SER A 410 -9.99 12.86 -21.81
N TYR A 411 -10.42 12.55 -20.58
CA TYR A 411 -10.86 13.52 -19.59
C TYR A 411 -10.11 13.32 -18.27
N ALA A 412 -9.37 14.32 -17.79
CA ALA A 412 -8.86 14.26 -16.42
C ALA A 412 -10.03 14.30 -15.42
N ILE A 413 -10.98 15.22 -15.62
CA ILE A 413 -12.26 15.23 -14.93
C ILE A 413 -13.39 15.38 -15.96
N TYR A 414 -14.37 14.49 -15.89
CA TYR A 414 -15.66 14.64 -16.55
C TYR A 414 -16.73 14.93 -15.50
N HIS A 415 -17.40 16.07 -15.67
CA HIS A 415 -18.52 16.53 -14.88
C HIS A 415 -19.79 16.43 -15.75
N GLY A 416 -20.47 15.30 -15.65
CA GLY A 416 -21.65 15.01 -16.46
C GLY A 416 -22.84 15.92 -16.15
N ALA A 417 -23.84 15.85 -17.02
CA ALA A 417 -24.98 16.76 -17.00
C ALA A 417 -25.82 16.64 -15.72
N GLY A 418 -26.49 17.74 -15.35
CA GLY A 418 -27.21 17.81 -14.08
C GLY A 418 -28.06 19.06 -13.90
N ALA A 419 -28.69 19.19 -12.72
CA ALA A 419 -29.37 20.41 -12.30
C ALA A 419 -28.78 20.90 -10.97
N GLY A 420 -28.00 21.99 -11.03
CA GLY A 420 -27.41 22.62 -9.86
C GLY A 420 -25.97 22.19 -9.59
N ASP A 421 -25.22 23.11 -8.96
CA ASP A 421 -23.78 22.98 -8.81
C ASP A 421 -23.39 21.94 -7.76
N VAL A 422 -22.42 21.08 -8.10
CA VAL A 422 -21.92 20.01 -7.24
C VAL A 422 -20.42 19.86 -7.41
N GLY A 423 -19.72 19.25 -6.45
CA GLY A 423 -18.31 18.91 -6.58
C GLY A 423 -17.34 20.02 -6.17
N ASN A 424 -16.33 19.63 -5.41
CA ASN A 424 -15.26 20.50 -4.93
C ASN A 424 -13.92 19.95 -5.40
N TYR A 425 -13.31 20.59 -6.39
CA TYR A 425 -12.08 20.14 -7.04
C TYR A 425 -10.96 21.13 -6.77
N GLN A 426 -10.06 20.81 -5.85
CA GLN A 426 -9.07 21.76 -5.35
C GLN A 426 -7.65 21.22 -5.37
N PHE A 427 -6.68 22.05 -5.73
CA PHE A 427 -5.25 21.73 -5.66
C PHE A 427 -4.83 20.47 -6.44
N ASN A 428 -5.60 20.05 -7.44
CA ASN A 428 -5.28 18.88 -8.25
C ASN A 428 -4.34 19.25 -9.38
N THR A 429 -3.56 18.27 -9.85
CA THR A 429 -2.84 18.33 -11.11
C THR A 429 -3.62 17.56 -12.17
N LEU A 430 -4.08 18.24 -13.23
CA LEU A 430 -4.95 17.71 -14.27
C LEU A 430 -4.22 17.74 -15.62
N PHE A 431 -4.20 16.61 -16.31
CA PHE A 431 -3.64 16.52 -17.66
C PHE A 431 -4.17 15.27 -18.39
N THR A 432 -3.84 15.14 -19.67
CA THR A 432 -4.09 13.91 -20.44
C THR A 432 -2.81 13.44 -21.11
N SER A 433 -2.67 12.13 -21.32
CA SER A 433 -1.47 11.52 -21.91
C SER A 433 -1.64 11.07 -23.36
N GLY A 434 -2.85 11.13 -23.91
CA GLY A 434 -3.13 10.76 -25.29
C GLY A 434 -4.56 11.07 -25.75
N GLY A 435 -4.85 10.72 -27.00
CA GLY A 435 -6.14 10.96 -27.65
C GLY A 435 -6.13 12.13 -28.64
N SER A 436 -7.13 12.19 -29.50
CA SER A 436 -7.37 13.33 -30.40
C SER A 436 -8.19 14.43 -29.74
N ILE A 437 -8.98 14.06 -28.72
CA ILE A 437 -9.83 14.98 -27.97
C ILE A 437 -9.44 14.89 -26.50
N GLN A 438 -9.00 16.01 -25.92
CA GLN A 438 -8.31 16.03 -24.62
C GLN A 438 -8.78 17.19 -23.76
N TYR A 439 -9.38 16.88 -22.60
CA TYR A 439 -9.90 17.85 -21.66
C TYR A 439 -9.33 17.67 -20.25
N CYS A 440 -8.98 18.78 -19.60
CA CYS A 440 -8.62 18.76 -18.19
C CYS A 440 -9.89 18.74 -17.32
N LEU A 441 -10.85 19.62 -17.59
CA LEU A 441 -12.21 19.50 -17.08
C LEU A 441 -13.22 19.67 -18.23
N TYR A 442 -14.21 18.78 -18.29
CA TYR A 442 -15.33 18.87 -19.22
C TYR A 442 -16.66 18.86 -18.47
N GLU A 443 -17.52 19.83 -18.77
CA GLU A 443 -18.90 19.90 -18.30
C GLU A 443 -19.87 19.56 -19.42
N ASP A 444 -20.75 18.60 -19.18
CA ASP A 444 -21.77 18.18 -20.16
C ASP A 444 -23.09 18.98 -20.06
N GLY A 445 -23.11 20.05 -19.25
CA GLY A 445 -24.19 21.04 -19.18
C GLY A 445 -25.12 20.93 -17.96
N GLY A 446 -25.66 22.07 -17.51
CA GLY A 446 -26.70 22.16 -16.47
C GLY A 446 -26.22 22.08 -15.01
N SER A 447 -24.97 21.68 -14.77
CA SER A 447 -24.30 21.76 -13.47
C SER A 447 -22.86 22.22 -13.62
N SER A 448 -22.38 22.99 -12.64
CA SER A 448 -20.98 23.43 -12.55
C SER A 448 -20.32 22.91 -11.26
N PRO A 449 -18.99 22.79 -11.20
CA PRO A 449 -18.25 22.62 -9.96
C PRO A 449 -18.57 23.74 -8.97
N ILE A 450 -18.93 23.38 -7.73
CA ILE A 450 -19.04 24.36 -6.62
C ILE A 450 -17.71 25.07 -6.42
N SER A 451 -16.59 24.34 -6.51
CA SER A 451 -15.26 24.93 -6.51
C SER A 451 -14.29 24.23 -7.45
N PHE A 452 -13.47 25.04 -8.14
CA PHE A 452 -12.41 24.60 -9.04
C PHE A 452 -11.16 25.48 -8.84
N ASN A 453 -10.57 25.44 -7.64
CA ASN A 453 -9.54 26.40 -7.20
C ASN A 453 -8.17 25.76 -7.00
N GLY A 454 -7.11 26.50 -7.30
CA GLY A 454 -5.73 26.08 -7.02
C GLY A 454 -5.24 24.91 -7.88
N ASN A 455 -5.96 24.52 -8.93
CA ASN A 455 -5.59 23.38 -9.76
C ASN A 455 -4.49 23.76 -10.76
N ARG A 456 -3.63 22.80 -11.06
CA ARG A 456 -2.62 22.89 -12.12
C ARG A 456 -3.12 22.17 -13.37
N LEU A 457 -3.25 22.86 -14.49
CA LEU A 457 -3.82 22.30 -15.73
C LEU A 457 -2.81 22.36 -16.88
N PHE A 458 -2.52 21.23 -17.53
CA PHE A 458 -1.65 21.21 -18.72
C PHE A 458 -1.92 19.97 -19.59
N GLY A 459 -1.39 19.94 -20.82
CA GLY A 459 -1.46 18.74 -21.65
C GLY A 459 -2.89 18.31 -22.01
N CYS A 460 -3.80 19.27 -22.16
CA CYS A 460 -5.19 19.05 -22.55
C CYS A 460 -5.46 19.83 -23.84
N GLN A 461 -5.12 19.24 -24.99
CA GLN A 461 -5.02 19.94 -26.27
C GLN A 461 -6.34 20.56 -26.75
N THR A 462 -7.48 19.97 -26.41
CA THR A 462 -8.79 20.48 -26.86
C THR A 462 -9.26 21.63 -25.99
N ALA A 463 -9.26 21.44 -24.66
CA ALA A 463 -9.51 22.53 -23.72
C ALA A 463 -8.90 22.25 -22.34
N LEU A 464 -8.45 23.30 -21.66
CA LEU A 464 -8.19 23.25 -20.22
C LEU A 464 -9.52 23.13 -19.45
N TYR A 465 -10.57 23.78 -19.94
CA TYR A 465 -11.90 23.72 -19.37
C TYR A 465 -12.94 23.80 -20.49
N TYR A 466 -13.92 22.91 -20.50
CA TYR A 466 -15.03 22.97 -21.43
C TYR A 466 -16.31 23.27 -20.66
N ASP A 467 -16.86 24.46 -20.88
CA ASP A 467 -17.95 25.06 -20.10
C ASP A 467 -19.31 24.75 -20.74
N GLN A 468 -20.14 24.02 -20.00
CA GLN A 468 -21.53 23.66 -20.29
C GLN A 468 -21.86 23.25 -21.74
N GLY A 469 -20.98 22.56 -22.46
CA GLY A 469 -21.30 22.16 -23.83
C GLY A 469 -21.06 23.21 -24.92
N PHE A 470 -20.59 24.42 -24.57
CA PHE A 470 -20.61 25.56 -25.52
C PHE A 470 -19.24 26.08 -25.94
N ASN A 471 -18.26 26.24 -25.04
CA ASN A 471 -16.98 26.87 -25.40
C ASN A 471 -15.76 26.19 -24.77
N PRO A 472 -14.76 25.77 -25.58
CA PRO A 472 -13.46 25.36 -25.07
C PRO A 472 -12.68 26.57 -24.56
N ILE A 473 -12.26 26.53 -23.30
CA ILE A 473 -11.44 27.56 -22.64
C ILE A 473 -10.01 27.03 -22.55
N ASN A 474 -9.09 27.72 -23.22
CA ASN A 474 -7.65 27.40 -23.25
C ASN A 474 -6.78 28.40 -22.48
N SER A 475 -7.42 29.32 -21.73
CA SER A 475 -6.76 30.37 -20.95
C SER A 475 -7.07 30.21 -19.47
N ILE A 476 -6.02 30.03 -18.66
CA ILE A 476 -6.11 30.05 -17.19
C ILE A 476 -6.73 31.35 -16.68
N THR A 477 -6.42 32.49 -17.30
CA THR A 477 -6.97 33.79 -16.91
C THR A 477 -8.48 33.83 -17.09
N THR A 478 -9.01 33.19 -18.14
CA THR A 478 -10.47 33.10 -18.36
C THR A 478 -11.11 32.19 -17.31
N ILE A 479 -10.52 31.04 -17.01
CA ILE A 479 -11.00 30.13 -15.95
C ILE A 479 -11.06 30.85 -14.60
N ASN A 480 -10.02 31.62 -14.25
CA ASN A 480 -9.98 32.41 -13.02
C ASN A 480 -10.85 33.68 -13.06
N GLY A 481 -11.25 34.13 -14.26
CA GLY A 481 -12.08 35.32 -14.47
C GLY A 481 -13.59 35.06 -14.45
N GLY A 482 -13.99 33.78 -14.44
CA GLY A 482 -15.38 33.32 -14.46
C GLY A 482 -15.73 32.58 -15.75
N THR A 483 -16.45 31.47 -15.61
CA THR A 483 -17.08 30.75 -16.72
C THR A 483 -18.38 31.46 -17.14
N THR A 484 -18.91 31.13 -18.32
CA THR A 484 -20.08 31.81 -18.89
C THR A 484 -21.33 31.43 -18.09
N GLY A 485 -21.76 32.32 -17.19
CA GLY A 485 -22.92 32.05 -16.33
C GLY A 485 -22.65 31.10 -15.16
N GLY A 486 -21.38 30.77 -14.90
CA GLY A 486 -20.96 29.93 -13.78
C GLY A 486 -20.13 30.68 -12.73
N PRO A 487 -19.58 29.95 -11.73
CA PRO A 487 -18.80 30.52 -10.64
C PRO A 487 -17.49 31.18 -11.10
N THR A 488 -16.96 32.09 -10.28
CA THR A 488 -15.58 32.57 -10.43
C THR A 488 -14.63 31.66 -9.67
N TYR A 489 -13.63 31.13 -10.37
CA TYR A 489 -12.57 30.32 -9.78
C TYR A 489 -11.31 31.15 -9.54
N SER A 490 -10.36 30.64 -8.75
CA SER A 490 -9.13 31.37 -8.44
C SER A 490 -7.94 30.44 -8.21
N GLY A 491 -6.74 30.99 -8.42
CA GLY A 491 -5.49 30.31 -8.13
C GLY A 491 -5.14 29.14 -9.05
N ASN A 492 -5.87 28.93 -10.15
CA ASN A 492 -5.48 27.94 -11.16
C ASN A 492 -4.28 28.44 -11.96
N TYR A 493 -3.38 27.52 -12.39
CA TYR A 493 -2.14 27.84 -13.12
C TYR A 493 -1.69 26.77 -14.11
#